data_AF-A0A9D0X8I7-F1
#
_entry.id   AF-A0A9D0X8I7-F1
#
_cell.length_a   1.000
_cell.length_b   1.000
_cell.length_c   1.000
_cell.angle_alpha   90.00
_cell.angle_beta   90.00
_cell.angle_gamma   90.00
#
_symmetry.space_group_name_H-M   'P 1'
#
loop_
_entity.id
_entity.type
_entity.pdbx_description
1 polymer ?
#
loop_
_entity_poly.entity_id
_entity_poly.type
_entity_poly.pdbx_seq_one_letter_code
_entity_poly.pdbx_strand_id
1 'polypeptide(L)' 'MTNPITRDRLHFEDLETGTRMDLGQIRVSKKMITEFAREFDPFPFHLDEKAARESLLGGLSASGWQTAALCLRLL' A
#
# COMPACT_ATOMS: atom_id res chain seq x y z
N MET A 1 27.05 -16.24 -17.03
CA MET A 1 26.87 -16.82 -15.68
C MET A 1 25.66 -16.16 -15.07
N THR A 2 24.54 -16.86 -14.88
CA THR A 2 23.35 -16.30 -14.24
C THR A 2 23.49 -16.42 -12.72
N ASN A 3 23.29 -15.32 -12.01
CA ASN A 3 23.29 -15.30 -10.56
C ASN A 3 22.11 -16.17 -10.06
N PRO A 4 22.36 -17.23 -9.26
CA PRO A 4 21.29 -18.12 -8.80
C PRO A 4 20.26 -17.43 -7.89
N ILE A 5 20.60 -16.29 -7.28
CA ILE A 5 19.72 -15.49 -6.42
C ILE A 5 18.72 -14.66 -7.25
N THR A 6 19.12 -14.21 -8.45
CA THR A 6 18.31 -13.32 -9.30
C THR A 6 17.92 -13.95 -10.63
N ARG A 7 18.08 -15.27 -10.77
CA ARG A 7 17.75 -16.03 -12.00
C ARG A 7 16.35 -15.75 -12.52
N ASP A 8 15.39 -15.56 -11.61
CA ASP A 8 13.97 -15.33 -11.94
C ASP A 8 13.58 -13.85 -11.79
N ARG A 9 14.56 -12.94 -11.79
CA ARG A 9 14.36 -11.49 -11.70
C ARG A 9 14.69 -10.83 -13.04
N LEU A 10 13.95 -9.77 -13.35
CA LEU A 10 14.27 -8.87 -14.44
C LEU A 10 15.52 -8.07 -14.07
N HIS A 11 16.49 -8.02 -14.98
CA HIS A 11 17.64 -7.12 -14.88
C HIS A 11 17.31 -5.80 -15.60
N PHE A 12 18.18 -4.80 -15.47
CA PHE A 12 17.94 -3.48 -16.03
C PHE A 12 17.78 -3.53 -17.56
N GLU A 13 18.56 -4.38 -18.21
CA GLU A 13 18.60 -4.57 -19.66
C GLU A 13 17.35 -5.27 -20.21
N ASP A 14 16.57 -5.94 -19.36
CA ASP A 14 15.32 -6.60 -19.72
C ASP A 14 14.11 -5.62 -19.70
N LEU A 15 14.31 -4.38 -19.23
CA LEU A 15 13.25 -3.38 -19.09
C LEU A 15 13.16 -2.48 -20.33
N GLU A 16 11.97 -2.39 -20.91
CA GLU A 16 11.66 -1.48 -22.00
C GLU A 16 10.73 -0.35 -21.54
N THR A 17 10.81 0.82 -22.20
CA THR A 17 9.90 1.93 -21.89
C THR A 17 8.47 1.51 -22.20
N GLY A 18 7.59 1.63 -21.19
CA GLY A 18 6.19 1.22 -21.31
C GLY A 18 5.91 -0.18 -20.79
N THR A 19 6.90 -0.94 -20.30
CA THR A 19 6.66 -2.20 -19.59
C THR A 19 5.65 -2.01 -18.46
N ARG A 20 4.65 -2.89 -18.40
CA ARG A 20 3.64 -2.95 -17.35
C ARG A 20 3.74 -4.28 -16.63
N MET A 21 3.66 -4.23 -15.31
CA MET A 21 3.66 -5.42 -14.45
C MET A 21 2.34 -5.47 -13.69
N ASP A 22 1.69 -6.63 -13.72
CA ASP A 22 0.54 -6.89 -12.85
C ASP A 22 1.06 -7.31 -11.48
N LEU A 23 0.76 -6.50 -10.46
CA LEU A 23 1.22 -6.69 -9.08
C LEU A 23 0.18 -7.43 -8.23
N GLY A 24 -0.96 -7.79 -8.82
CA GLY A 24 -2.10 -8.34 -8.12
C GLY A 24 -2.85 -7.30 -7.27
N GLN A 25 -3.59 -7.79 -6.29
CA GLN A 25 -4.49 -6.96 -5.47
C GLN A 25 -4.48 -7.40 -4.01
N ILE A 26 -4.70 -6.44 -3.11
CA ILE A 26 -4.92 -6.68 -1.69
C ILE A 26 -6.22 -6.03 -1.23
N ARG A 27 -7.03 -6.79 -0.50
CA ARG A 27 -8.22 -6.25 0.17
C ARG A 27 -7.80 -5.63 1.49
N VAL A 28 -7.92 -4.32 1.60
CA VAL A 28 -7.68 -3.59 2.86
C VAL A 28 -8.97 -3.57 3.68
N SER A 29 -8.91 -4.14 4.89
CA SER A 29 -10.05 -4.15 5.81
C SER A 29 -10.03 -2.96 6.76
N LYS A 30 -11.19 -2.59 7.31
CA LYS A 30 -11.30 -1.57 8.37
C LYS A 30 -10.37 -1.87 9.55
N LYS A 31 -10.25 -3.15 9.95
CA LYS A 31 -9.37 -3.57 11.04
C LYS A 31 -7.91 -3.21 10.74
N MET A 32 -7.41 -3.57 9.56
CA MET A 32 -6.06 -3.23 9.12
C MET A 32 -5.80 -1.72 9.13
N ILE A 33 -6.78 -0.92 8.68
CA ILE A 33 -6.70 0.54 8.70
C ILE A 33 -6.51 1.04 10.13
N THR A 34 -7.41 0.64 11.02
CA THR A 34 -7.41 1.11 12.40
C THR A 34 -6.20 0.62 13.20
N GLU A 35 -5.71 -0.61 12.96
CA GLU A 35 -4.53 -1.15 13.64
C GLU A 35 -3.26 -0.40 13.22
N PHE A 36 -3.05 -0.21 11.91
CA PHE A 36 -1.92 0.57 11.42
C PHE A 36 -1.97 2.01 11.92
N ALA A 37 -3.14 2.65 11.84
CA ALA A 37 -3.30 4.04 12.27
C ALA A 37 -3.03 4.21 13.78
N ARG A 38 -3.45 3.26 14.61
CA ARG A 38 -3.17 3.31 16.07
C ARG A 38 -1.68 3.35 16.37
N GLU A 39 -0.88 2.66 15.57
CA GLU A 39 0.55 2.53 15.81
C GLU A 39 1.36 3.64 15.12
N PHE A 40 1.01 4.01 13.89
CA PHE A 40 1.89 4.81 13.03
C PHE A 40 1.30 6.13 12.54
N ASP A 41 -0.02 6.28 12.49
CA ASP A 41 -0.67 7.47 11.92
C ASP A 41 -2.03 7.75 12.59
N PRO A 42 -2.04 8.20 13.86
CA PRO A 42 -3.24 8.19 14.71
C PRO A 42 -4.14 9.40 14.48
N PHE A 43 -4.27 9.88 13.25
CA PHE A 43 -5.22 10.95 12.96
C PHE A 43 -6.67 10.48 13.11
N PRO A 44 -7.58 11.35 13.61
CA PRO A 44 -8.95 10.96 13.94
C PRO A 44 -9.72 10.30 12.77
N PHE A 45 -9.49 10.76 11.54
CA PHE A 45 -10.16 10.24 10.34
C PHE A 45 -9.69 8.83 9.90
N HIS A 46 -8.70 8.25 10.58
CA HIS A 46 -8.31 6.84 10.43
C HIS A 46 -8.84 5.93 11.53
N LEU A 47 -9.34 6.51 12.63
CA LEU A 47 -9.65 5.78 13.87
C LEU A 47 -11.14 5.84 14.25
N ASP A 48 -11.81 6.95 13.98
CA ASP A 48 -13.18 7.20 14.36
C ASP A 48 -14.04 7.56 13.16
N GLU A 49 -15.15 6.85 12.97
CA GLU A 49 -16.00 7.08 11.81
C GLU A 49 -16.74 8.42 11.83
N LYS A 50 -17.06 8.94 13.01
CA LYS A 50 -17.78 10.21 13.12
C LYS A 50 -16.84 11.35 12.73
N ALA A 51 -15.66 11.39 13.31
CA ALA A 51 -14.62 12.35 12.97
C ALA A 51 -14.23 12.24 11.49
N ALA A 52 -14.15 11.02 10.95
CA ALA A 52 -13.87 10.82 9.53
C ALA A 52 -14.97 11.37 8.61
N ARG A 53 -16.25 11.19 8.95
CA ARG A 53 -17.40 11.77 8.21
C ARG A 53 -17.43 13.29 8.27
N GLU A 54 -17.01 13.88 9.38
CA GLU A 54 -16.90 15.34 9.56
C GLU A 54 -15.64 15.92 8.89
N SER A 55 -14.70 15.08 8.49
CA SER A 55 -13.49 15.48 7.78
C SER A 55 -13.71 15.65 6.27
N LEU A 56 -12.72 16.24 5.59
CA LEU A 56 -12.67 16.35 4.14
C LEU A 56 -12.71 15.00 3.41
N LEU A 57 -12.40 13.89 4.10
CA LEU A 57 -12.40 12.56 3.52
C LEU A 57 -13.82 11.96 3.41
N GLY A 58 -14.81 12.52 4.13
CA GLY A 58 -16.21 12.09 4.09
C GLY A 58 -16.48 10.69 4.67
N GLY A 59 -15.47 10.03 5.22
CA GLY A 59 -15.56 8.68 5.77
C GLY A 59 -14.18 8.16 6.18
N LEU A 60 -14.17 6.97 6.79
CA LEU A 60 -12.93 6.34 7.26
C LEU A 60 -12.00 6.03 6.08
N SER A 61 -10.75 6.47 6.17
CA SER A 61 -9.74 6.20 5.14
C SER A 61 -8.54 5.46 5.71
N ALA A 62 -7.84 4.69 4.88
CA ALA A 62 -6.50 4.21 5.18
C ALA A 62 -5.50 5.36 5.26
N SER A 63 -4.41 5.17 6.00
CA SER A 63 -3.26 6.08 5.97
C SER A 63 -2.58 6.03 4.60
N GLY A 64 -2.08 7.18 4.13
CA GLY A 64 -1.24 7.25 2.94
C GLY A 64 0.03 6.40 3.08
N TRP A 65 0.61 6.34 4.28
CA TRP A 65 1.78 5.51 4.57
C TRP A 65 1.48 4.02 4.54
N GLN A 66 0.30 3.62 5.05
CA GLN A 66 -0.17 2.25 4.91
C GLN A 66 -0.32 1.86 3.44
N THR A 67 -0.91 2.76 2.64
CA THR A 67 -1.09 2.54 1.20
C THR A 67 0.26 2.37 0.49
N ALA A 68 1.23 3.25 0.76
CA ALA A 68 2.58 3.16 0.20
C ALA A 68 3.29 1.85 0.58
N ALA A 69 3.22 1.44 1.84
CA ALA A 69 3.79 0.18 2.31
C ALA A 69 3.15 -1.04 1.64
N LEU A 70 1.83 -1.02 1.43
CA LEU A 70 1.12 -2.07 0.72
C LEU A 70 1.46 -2.09 -0.78
N CYS A 71 1.63 -0.93 -1.43
CA CYS A 71 2.12 -0.87 -2.80
C CYS A 71 3.51 -1.51 -2.93
N LEU A 72 4.43 -1.20 -2.01
CA LEU A 72 5.76 -1.82 -1.99
C LEU A 72 5.69 -3.34 -1.76
N ARG A 73 4.73 -3.82 -0.97
CA ARG A 73 4.52 -5.26 -0.76
C ARG A 73 4.05 -5.99 -2.02
N LEU A 74 3.36 -5.31 -2.93
CA LEU A 74 2.86 -5.90 -4.17
C LEU A 74 3.90 -5.87 -5.31
N LEU A 75 4.89 -4.96 -5.24
CA LEU A 75 6.05 -4.89 -6.14
C LEU A 75 7.01 -6.08 -5.92
#